data_AF-E1ZHM8-F1
#
_entry.id   AF-E1ZHM8-F1
#
_cell.length_a   1.000
_cell.length_b   1.000
_cell.length_c   1.000
_cell.angle_alpha   90.00
_cell.angle_beta   90.00
_cell.angle_gamma   90.00
#
_symmetry.space_group_name_H-M   'P 1'
#
loop_
_entity.id
_entity.type
_entity.pdbx_description
1 polymer ?
#
loop_
_entity_poly.entity_id
_entity_poly.type
_entity_poly.pdbx_seq_one_letter_code
_entity_poly.pdbx_strand_id
1 'polypeptide(L)'
;MASGKVLEKLRQLYGKVEADVKRWTTLQEEALSLLRTTANVLARLPALEDAGSYGTLAPLPGLPRLLLAKQLVALDELIAQLQEFLDGMQASWGAG
;
A
#
# COMPACT_ATOMS: atom_id res chain seq x y z
N MET A 1 26.90 -15.90 36.14
CA MET A 1 27.39 -15.37 34.84
C MET A 1 26.70 -16.17 33.75
N ALA A 2 26.02 -15.53 32.80
CA ALA A 2 25.45 -16.26 31.66
C ALA A 2 26.58 -16.95 30.88
N SER A 3 26.45 -18.25 30.63
CA SER A 3 27.44 -18.99 29.81
C SER A 3 27.55 -18.34 28.43
N GLY A 4 28.74 -18.34 27.80
CA GLY A 4 28.96 -17.73 26.48
C GLY A 4 27.93 -18.17 25.43
N LYS A 5 27.41 -19.40 25.51
CA LYS A 5 26.33 -19.91 24.65
C LYS A 5 24.99 -19.18 24.81
N VAL A 6 24.68 -18.71 26.03
CA VAL A 6 23.44 -17.96 26.32
C VAL A 6 23.54 -16.56 25.72
N LEU A 7 24.71 -15.92 25.84
CA LEU A 7 24.96 -14.62 25.21
C LEU A 7 24.90 -14.70 23.68
N GLU A 8 25.48 -15.74 23.08
CA GLU A 8 25.42 -15.99 21.65
C GLU A 8 23.97 -16.15 21.16
N LYS A 9 23.18 -16.94 21.89
CA LYS A 9 21.76 -17.18 21.56
C LYS A 9 20.93 -15.90 21.69
N LEU A 10 21.17 -15.10 22.72
CA LEU A 10 20.49 -13.80 22.88
C LEU A 10 20.85 -12.84 21.75
N ARG A 11 22.12 -12.82 21.32
CA ARG A 11 22.57 -12.00 20.19
C ARG A 11 21.91 -12.40 18.87
N GLN A 12 21.79 -13.70 18.62
CA GLN A 12 21.09 -14.22 17.44
C GLN A 12 19.60 -13.87 17.47
N LEU A 13 18.93 -14.06 18.61
CA LEU A 13 17.52 -13.69 18.77
C LEU A 13 17.31 -12.19 18.57
N TYR A 14 18.17 -11.36 19.15
CA TYR A 14 18.10 -9.92 18.97
C TYR A 14 18.29 -9.53 17.50
N GLY A 15 19.28 -10.09 16.81
CA GLY A 15 19.51 -9.84 15.39
C GLY A 15 18.32 -10.25 14.51
N LYS A 16 17.64 -11.35 14.85
CA LYS A 16 16.41 -11.78 14.16
C LYS A 16 15.28 -10.76 14.39
N VAL A 17 15.04 -10.37 15.64
CA VAL A 17 14.00 -9.39 15.99
C VAL A 17 14.27 -8.05 15.32
N GLU A 18 15.51 -7.59 15.29
CA GLU A 18 15.89 -6.33 14.62
C GLU A 18 15.61 -6.37 13.11
N ALA A 19 15.94 -7.50 12.45
CA ALA A 19 15.64 -7.70 11.04
C ALA A 19 14.12 -7.72 10.78
N ASP A 20 13.35 -8.41 11.64
CA ASP A 20 11.90 -8.50 11.54
C ASP A 20 11.24 -7.12 11.73
N VAL A 21 11.67 -6.34 12.74
CA VAL A 21 11.18 -4.97 12.98
C VAL A 21 11.48 -4.07 11.79
N LYS A 22 12.71 -4.13 11.24
CA LYS A 22 13.08 -3.32 10.07
C LYS A 22 12.20 -3.65 8.85
N ARG A 23 11.96 -4.94 8.61
CA ARG A 23 11.07 -5.40 7.54
C ARG A 23 9.64 -4.88 7.77
N TRP A 24 9.14 -4.96 8.99
CA TRP A 24 7.81 -4.42 9.36
C TRP A 24 7.69 -2.92 9.09
N THR A 25 8.70 -2.12 9.44
CA THR A 25 8.68 -0.67 9.20
C THR A 25 8.61 -0.35 7.71
N THR A 26 9.46 -1.00 6.90
CA THR A 26 9.41 -0.83 5.44
C THR A 26 8.03 -1.22 4.90
N LEU A 27 7.48 -2.32 5.40
CA LEU A 27 6.19 -2.77 4.93
C LEU A 27 5.07 -1.75 5.29
N GLN A 28 5.08 -1.25 6.51
CA GLN A 28 4.12 -0.24 6.95
C GLN A 28 4.19 1.05 6.10
N GLU A 29 5.39 1.49 5.74
CA GLU A 29 5.58 2.68 4.89
C GLU A 29 4.96 2.49 3.49
N GLU A 30 5.17 1.33 2.88
CA GLU A 30 4.60 0.99 1.56
C GLU A 30 3.06 0.92 1.61
N ALA A 31 2.50 0.26 2.62
CA ALA A 31 1.05 0.20 2.82
C ALA A 31 0.42 1.59 3.00
N LEU A 32 1.06 2.47 3.80
CA LEU A 32 0.58 3.84 3.99
C LEU A 32 0.67 4.66 2.69
N SER A 33 1.70 4.44 1.89
CA SER A 33 1.84 5.09 0.58
C SER A 33 0.72 4.66 -0.39
N LEU A 34 0.43 3.36 -0.47
CA LEU A 34 -0.67 2.80 -1.27
C LEU A 34 -2.02 3.34 -0.79
N LEU A 35 -2.26 3.37 0.52
CA LEU A 35 -3.49 3.90 1.10
C LEU A 35 -3.67 5.39 0.75
N ARG A 36 -2.62 6.19 0.87
CA ARG A 36 -2.67 7.62 0.51
C ARG A 36 -2.97 7.81 -0.97
N THR A 37 -2.38 6.98 -1.82
CA THR A 37 -2.57 7.03 -3.27
C THR A 37 -4.01 6.67 -3.63
N THR A 38 -4.54 5.62 -3.01
CA THR A 38 -5.94 5.18 -3.12
C THR A 38 -6.91 6.28 -2.68
N ALA A 39 -6.68 6.89 -1.52
CA ALA A 39 -7.50 7.98 -1.00
C ALA A 39 -7.51 9.20 -1.95
N ASN A 40 -6.36 9.54 -2.54
CA ASN A 40 -6.25 10.62 -3.52
C ASN A 40 -7.04 10.35 -4.81
N VAL A 41 -7.03 9.10 -5.30
CA VAL A 41 -7.84 8.70 -6.47
C VAL A 41 -9.32 8.85 -6.15
N LEU A 42 -9.77 8.32 -5.01
CA LEU A 42 -11.17 8.41 -4.57
C LEU A 42 -11.63 9.86 -4.39
N ALA A 43 -10.80 10.72 -3.81
CA ALA A 43 -11.12 12.13 -3.60
C ALA A 43 -11.32 12.90 -4.92
N ARG A 44 -10.77 12.41 -6.04
CA ARG A 44 -10.89 13.05 -7.36
C ARG A 44 -12.10 12.58 -8.15
N LEU A 45 -12.73 11.47 -7.77
CA LEU A 45 -13.89 10.93 -8.49
C LEU A 45 -15.06 11.92 -8.60
N PRO A 46 -15.44 12.70 -7.55
CA PRO A 46 -16.52 13.68 -7.67
C PRO A 46 -16.24 14.78 -8.71
N ALA A 47 -14.98 15.20 -8.85
CA ALA A 47 -14.58 16.18 -9.85
C ALA A 47 -14.67 15.63 -11.29
N LEU A 48 -14.72 14.31 -11.47
CA LEU A 48 -14.93 13.72 -12.78
C LEU A 48 -16.40 13.78 -13.24
N GLU A 49 -17.34 13.98 -12.31
CA GLU A 49 -18.76 14.11 -12.63
C GLU A 49 -19.10 15.54 -13.10
N ASP A 50 -18.29 16.52 -12.73
CA ASP A 50 -18.47 17.91 -13.14
C ASP A 50 -17.86 18.18 -14.52
N ALA A 51 -18.73 18.42 -15.51
CA ALA A 51 -18.32 18.80 -16.86
C ALA A 51 -17.47 20.09 -16.91
N GLY A 52 -17.64 21.00 -15.92
CA GLY A 52 -16.86 22.23 -15.79
C GLY A 52 -15.40 22.00 -15.39
N SER A 53 -15.10 20.86 -14.77
CA SER A 53 -13.76 20.48 -14.31
C SER A 53 -12.80 20.13 -15.45
N TYR A 54 -13.32 19.94 -16.67
CA TYR A 54 -12.52 19.55 -17.84
C TYR A 54 -12.00 20.73 -18.67
N GLY A 55 -12.47 21.96 -18.41
CA GLY A 55 -12.03 23.16 -19.14
C GLY A 55 -12.11 22.99 -20.66
N THR A 56 -10.99 23.13 -21.36
CA THR A 56 -10.90 22.98 -22.83
C THR A 56 -11.18 21.57 -23.33
N LEU A 57 -11.17 20.56 -22.45
CA LEU A 57 -11.46 19.16 -22.77
C LEU A 57 -12.95 18.81 -22.64
N ALA A 58 -13.78 19.70 -22.09
CA ALA A 58 -15.22 19.51 -21.95
C ALA A 58 -15.97 19.14 -23.25
N PRO A 59 -15.57 19.60 -24.46
CA PRO A 59 -16.24 19.23 -25.70
C PRO A 59 -16.04 17.77 -26.13
N LEU A 60 -15.10 17.03 -25.51
CA LEU A 60 -14.80 15.66 -25.90
C LEU A 60 -15.91 14.70 -25.42
N PRO A 61 -16.64 14.05 -26.36
CA PRO A 61 -17.76 13.20 -25.99
C PRO A 61 -17.27 11.97 -25.22
N GLY A 62 -17.95 11.66 -24.11
CA GLY A 62 -17.66 10.48 -23.30
C GLY A 62 -16.38 10.56 -22.45
N LEU A 63 -15.68 11.70 -22.45
CA LEU A 63 -14.47 11.91 -21.64
C LEU A 63 -14.68 11.60 -20.14
N PRO A 64 -15.77 12.05 -19.48
CA PRO A 64 -16.01 11.72 -18.07
C PRO A 64 -16.09 10.21 -17.83
N ARG A 65 -16.81 9.50 -18.71
CA ARG A 65 -17.01 8.06 -18.59
C ARG A 65 -15.72 7.26 -18.82
N LEU A 66 -14.90 7.70 -19.78
CA LEU A 66 -13.60 7.10 -20.07
C LEU A 66 -12.60 7.31 -18.92
N LEU A 67 -12.57 8.51 -18.34
CA LEU A 67 -11.70 8.81 -17.21
C LEU A 67 -12.13 8.06 -15.95
N LEU A 68 -13.43 8.01 -15.67
CA LEU A 68 -13.98 7.23 -14.56
C LEU A 68 -13.60 5.75 -14.71
N ALA A 69 -13.77 5.16 -15.90
CA ALA A 69 -13.36 3.78 -16.15
C ALA A 69 -11.86 3.55 -15.88
N LYS A 70 -10.99 4.48 -16.31
CA LYS A 70 -9.55 4.39 -16.01
C LYS A 70 -9.23 4.52 -14.52
N GLN A 71 -9.91 5.41 -13.79
CA GLN A 71 -9.69 5.55 -12.35
C GLN A 71 -10.18 4.32 -11.58
N LEU A 72 -11.29 3.71 -12.00
CA LEU A 72 -11.79 2.48 -11.39
C LEU A 72 -10.84 1.29 -11.61
N VAL A 73 -10.26 1.15 -12.81
CA VAL A 73 -9.23 0.12 -13.07
C VAL A 73 -7.99 0.34 -12.20
N ALA A 74 -7.49 1.58 -12.14
CA ALA A 74 -6.34 1.90 -11.29
C ALA A 74 -6.64 1.66 -9.79
N LEU A 75 -7.87 1.94 -9.35
CA LEU A 75 -8.31 1.68 -7.98
C LEU A 75 -8.33 0.18 -7.67
N ASP A 76 -8.85 -0.65 -8.59
CA ASP A 76 -8.91 -2.10 -8.43
C ASP A 76 -7.49 -2.70 -8.35
N GLU A 77 -6.57 -2.27 -9.21
CA GLU A 77 -5.17 -2.67 -9.18
C GLU A 77 -4.47 -2.28 -7.87
N LEU A 78 -4.76 -1.10 -7.33
CA LEU A 78 -4.20 -0.64 -6.05
C LEU A 78 -4.76 -1.44 -4.87
N ILE A 79 -6.05 -1.77 -4.89
CA ILE A 79 -6.69 -2.59 -3.85
C ILE A 79 -6.09 -4.00 -3.85
N ALA A 80 -5.92 -4.61 -5.03
CA ALA A 80 -5.30 -5.92 -5.17
C ALA A 80 -3.85 -5.94 -4.64
N GLN A 81 -3.05 -4.93 -4.99
CA GLN A 81 -1.69 -4.79 -4.46
C GLN A 81 -1.67 -4.64 -2.94
N LEU A 82 -2.59 -3.84 -2.37
CA LEU A 82 -2.69 -3.68 -0.92
C LEU A 82 -3.09 -5.01 -0.24
N GLN A 83 -3.95 -5.81 -0.85
CA GLN A 83 -4.34 -7.13 -0.33
C GLN A 83 -3.17 -8.11 -0.34
N GLU A 84 -2.48 -8.28 -1.47
CA GLU A 84 -1.28 -9.14 -1.57
C GLU A 84 -0.23 -8.75 -0.53
N PHE A 85 -0.10 -7.45 -0.31
CA PHE A 85 0.82 -6.91 0.66
C PHE A 85 0.47 -7.26 2.11
N LEU A 86 -0.80 -7.08 2.49
CA LEU A 86 -1.31 -7.44 3.81
C LEU A 86 -1.23 -8.94 4.06
N ASP A 87 -1.51 -9.76 3.04
CA ASP A 87 -1.38 -11.21 3.10
C ASP A 87 0.09 -11.63 3.28
N GLY A 88 1.02 -10.98 2.57
CA GLY A 88 2.46 -11.18 2.73
C GLY A 88 2.97 -10.83 4.12
N MET A 89 2.44 -9.77 4.73
CA MET A 89 2.69 -9.43 6.13
C MET A 89 2.18 -10.54 7.07
N GLN A 90 0.93 -10.98 6.90
CA GLN A 90 0.32 -12.00 7.77
C GLN A 90 1.05 -13.35 7.67
N ALA A 91 1.46 -13.77 6.47
CA ALA A 91 2.24 -14.97 6.25
C ALA A 91 3.62 -14.91 6.92
N SER A 92 4.26 -13.73 6.93
CA SER A 92 5.54 -13.53 7.63
C SER A 92 5.41 -13.63 9.15
N TRP A 93 4.22 -13.37 9.69
CA TRP A 93 3.94 -13.41 11.12
C TRP A 93 3.49 -14.80 11.61
N GLY A 94 2.79 -15.57 10.78
CA GLY A 94 2.32 -16.93 11.11
C GLY A 94 3.38 -18.03 11.02
N ALA A 95 4.58 -17.72 10.51
CA ALA A 95 5.68 -18.68 10.34
C ALA A 95 6.73 -18.67 11.47
N GLY A 96 6.45 -17.96 12.58
CA GLY A 96 7.34 -17.78 13.73
C GLY A 96 7.18 -18.81 14.83
#